data_AF-A0A7K6U2V0-F1
#
_entry.id   AF-A0A7K6U2V0-F1
#
_cell.length_a   1.000
_cell.length_b   1.000
_cell.length_c   1.000
_cell.angle_alpha   90.00
_cell.angle_beta   90.00
_cell.angle_gamma   90.00
#
_symmetry.space_group_name_H-M   'P 1'
#
loop_
_entity.id
_entity.type
_entity.pdbx_description
1 polymer ?
#
loop_
_entity_poly.entity_id
_entity_poly.type
_entity_poly.pdbx_seq_one_letter_code
_entity_poly.pdbx_strand_id
1 'polypeptide(L)'
;ITSMKVKTSEDHLKIHKMKKKVLRKQVRAQHTLMRHEGIECVSHATQSLVIANAGLGNGMSRHQLLRIVEEYGLVETLLMSPNKPYSFVKYGTTEEAKKAFDALNGKEVTLEDFGQNIILYLNFVEKVFWQNAVPTSLPPGLMVIEKIISPEEEKRMLECIDWMGDEDTQNGGQNHRNPDFPYFYGKTLKHRRVKHFGYEFCYDNNNVDKDKPLPGGLPEICDLFLEKCLKQGYIKHKPDQLTVNQYEPGQGIPPHIDTHSAFEDEIISLSLGAEIVMDFKHPDGRTVALMLTRCSLLVMAGESRYLWTHGITPRKYDVIQASELGQKVGTITADVGGLTLNRRETRTSFTFRKVRRSPCNCIYPSVCDSQKGQQRQVQPSFPHNEMEASKLEQEYVHKVYEEIATHFSSTRHSPWPRIVEFLRSLPKGSIVADIGCGNGKYLGVNKDLYMV
;
A
#
# COMPACT_ATOMS: atom_id res chain seq x y z
N ILE A 1 61.45 -14.01 -19.86
CA ILE A 1 60.74 -14.58 -18.69
C ILE A 1 59.32 -14.05 -18.74
N THR A 2 58.45 -14.74 -19.47
CA THR A 2 57.06 -14.32 -19.69
C THR A 2 56.19 -15.36 -18.99
N SER A 3 55.77 -15.06 -17.77
CA SER A 3 54.88 -15.94 -16.99
C SER A 3 53.45 -15.77 -17.50
N MET A 4 53.07 -16.62 -18.45
CA MET A 4 51.67 -16.88 -18.76
C MET A 4 51.06 -17.62 -17.56
N LYS A 5 50.22 -16.93 -16.78
CA LYS A 5 49.38 -17.56 -15.76
C LYS A 5 48.42 -18.54 -16.43
N VAL A 6 48.75 -19.83 -16.36
CA VAL A 6 47.87 -20.96 -16.70
C VAL A 6 46.67 -20.92 -15.73
N LYS A 7 45.47 -20.62 -16.26
CA LYS A 7 44.21 -20.82 -15.52
C LYS A 7 44.00 -22.31 -15.31
N THR A 8 43.87 -22.76 -14.07
CA THR A 8 43.82 -24.18 -13.68
C THR A 8 42.45 -24.82 -13.97
N SER A 9 42.44 -26.14 -14.11
CA SER A 9 41.24 -26.99 -14.36
C SER A 9 40.09 -26.76 -13.35
N GLU A 10 40.41 -26.42 -12.09
CA GLU A 10 39.41 -26.14 -11.06
C GLU A 10 38.64 -24.84 -11.30
N ASP A 11 39.29 -23.80 -11.86
CA ASP A 11 38.62 -22.55 -12.21
C ASP A 11 37.66 -22.75 -13.38
N HIS A 12 38.05 -23.56 -14.37
CA HIS A 12 37.17 -23.97 -15.47
C HIS A 12 35.94 -24.74 -14.96
N LEU A 13 36.13 -25.66 -13.99
CA LEU A 13 35.03 -26.43 -13.40
C LEU A 13 34.10 -25.55 -12.55
N LYS A 14 34.64 -24.59 -11.79
CA LYS A 14 33.86 -23.60 -11.02
C LYS A 14 33.03 -22.69 -11.94
N ILE A 15 33.64 -22.15 -13.00
CA ILE A 15 32.96 -21.34 -14.02
C ILE A 15 31.84 -22.14 -14.69
N HIS A 16 32.09 -23.40 -15.06
CA HIS A 16 31.09 -24.27 -15.66
C HIS A 16 29.91 -24.56 -14.71
N LYS A 17 30.18 -24.83 -13.43
CA LYS A 17 29.14 -25.02 -12.40
C LYS A 17 28.30 -23.74 -12.19
N MET A 18 28.94 -22.57 -12.19
CA MET A 18 28.25 -21.28 -12.08
C MET A 18 27.35 -21.00 -13.28
N LYS A 19 27.85 -21.18 -14.51
CA LYS A 19 27.04 -21.04 -15.74
C LYS A 19 25.83 -21.97 -15.74
N LYS A 20 26.02 -23.23 -15.34
CA LYS A 20 24.92 -24.22 -15.21
C LYS A 20 23.89 -23.80 -14.14
N LYS A 21 24.33 -23.16 -13.05
CA LYS A 21 23.43 -22.64 -12.00
C LYS A 21 22.59 -21.47 -12.51
N VAL A 22 23.20 -20.52 -13.23
CA VAL A 22 22.50 -19.37 -13.83
C VAL A 22 21.46 -19.86 -14.84
N LEU A 23 21.84 -20.76 -15.76
CA LEU A 23 20.92 -21.33 -16.75
C LEU A 23 19.71 -22.02 -16.11
N ARG A 24 19.93 -22.84 -15.07
CA ARG A 24 18.83 -23.50 -14.32
C ARG A 24 17.87 -22.49 -13.69
N LYS A 25 18.40 -21.39 -13.16
CA LYS A 25 17.59 -20.34 -12.52
C LYS A 25 16.84 -19.49 -13.56
N GLN A 26 17.47 -19.22 -14.69
CA GLN A 26 16.86 -18.55 -15.84
C GLN A 26 15.69 -19.37 -16.40
N VAL A 27 15.88 -20.67 -16.66
CA VAL A 27 14.79 -21.57 -17.11
C VAL A 27 13.65 -21.61 -16.08
N ARG A 28 13.97 -21.64 -14.78
CA ARG A 28 12.94 -21.55 -13.74
C ARG A 28 12.19 -20.22 -13.80
N ALA A 29 12.86 -19.10 -14.06
CA ALA A 29 12.21 -17.81 -14.23
C ALA A 29 11.28 -17.81 -15.46
N GLN A 30 11.71 -18.36 -16.60
CA GLN A 30 10.87 -18.53 -17.79
C GLN A 30 9.59 -19.32 -17.48
N HIS A 31 9.70 -20.45 -16.79
CA HIS A 31 8.55 -21.26 -16.39
C HIS A 31 7.58 -20.50 -15.47
N THR A 32 8.10 -19.72 -14.51
CA THR A 32 7.26 -18.89 -13.63
C THR A 32 6.54 -17.80 -14.42
N LEU A 33 7.25 -17.10 -15.30
CA LEU A 33 6.70 -16.04 -16.16
C LEU A 33 5.60 -16.60 -17.08
N MET A 34 5.81 -17.77 -17.67
CA MET A 34 4.77 -18.42 -18.47
C MET A 34 3.55 -18.85 -17.64
N ARG A 35 3.78 -19.58 -16.55
CA ARG A 35 2.71 -20.20 -15.77
C ARG A 35 1.80 -19.18 -15.09
N HIS A 36 2.37 -18.10 -14.57
CA HIS A 36 1.64 -17.15 -13.74
C HIS A 36 1.27 -15.86 -14.47
N GLU A 37 1.99 -15.51 -15.53
CA GLU A 37 1.85 -14.21 -16.19
C GLU A 37 1.58 -14.35 -17.71
N GLY A 38 1.65 -15.56 -18.27
CA GLY A 38 1.44 -15.81 -19.70
C GLY A 38 2.53 -15.22 -20.60
N ILE A 39 3.73 -14.94 -20.08
CA ILE A 39 4.81 -14.28 -20.82
C ILE A 39 5.71 -15.32 -21.50
N GLU A 40 5.61 -15.42 -22.82
CA GLU A 40 6.39 -16.37 -23.63
C GLU A 40 7.81 -15.87 -23.90
N CYS A 41 8.78 -16.64 -23.41
CA CYS A 41 10.20 -16.38 -23.62
C CYS A 41 10.70 -17.16 -24.84
N VAL A 42 11.46 -16.49 -25.71
CA VAL A 42 12.04 -17.08 -26.93
C VAL A 42 13.55 -17.29 -26.79
N SER A 43 14.10 -18.22 -27.56
CA SER A 43 15.53 -18.57 -27.53
C SER A 43 16.38 -17.75 -28.51
N HIS A 44 15.78 -17.17 -29.55
CA HIS A 44 16.47 -16.27 -30.48
C HIS A 44 16.51 -14.84 -29.94
N ALA A 45 17.50 -14.07 -30.37
CA ALA A 45 17.63 -12.68 -29.96
C ALA A 45 16.51 -11.82 -30.56
N THR A 46 15.89 -10.98 -29.74
CA THR A 46 14.94 -9.94 -30.14
C THR A 46 15.37 -8.61 -29.54
N GLN A 47 14.77 -7.50 -29.97
CA GLN A 47 14.98 -6.18 -29.36
C GLN A 47 14.47 -6.09 -27.91
N SER A 48 13.58 -7.02 -27.50
CA SER A 48 12.84 -6.94 -26.24
C SER A 48 13.28 -8.03 -25.27
N LEU A 49 13.51 -7.62 -24.02
CA LEU A 49 13.94 -8.50 -22.93
C LEU A 49 12.98 -8.35 -21.76
N VAL A 50 12.66 -9.47 -21.12
CA VAL A 50 12.14 -9.48 -19.76
C VAL A 50 13.30 -9.65 -18.78
N ILE A 51 13.35 -8.82 -17.74
CA ILE A 51 14.37 -8.86 -16.70
C ILE A 51 13.70 -9.32 -15.39
N ALA A 52 13.81 -10.63 -15.10
CA ALA A 52 13.29 -11.18 -13.86
C ALA A 52 14.11 -10.71 -12.65
N ASN A 53 13.42 -10.53 -11.52
CA ASN A 53 13.88 -9.92 -10.27
C ASN A 53 14.12 -8.39 -10.35
N ALA A 54 14.04 -7.78 -11.52
CA ALA A 54 14.24 -6.34 -11.73
C ALA A 54 12.92 -5.58 -11.90
N GLY A 55 11.95 -5.81 -11.01
CA GLY A 55 10.67 -5.10 -11.05
C GLY A 55 10.41 -4.30 -9.77
N LEU A 56 9.42 -3.40 -9.83
CA LEU A 56 9.01 -2.55 -8.70
C LEU A 56 8.57 -3.41 -7.50
N GLY A 57 7.93 -4.55 -7.75
CA GLY A 57 7.52 -5.50 -6.71
C GLY A 57 8.68 -6.21 -6.01
N ASN A 58 9.90 -6.11 -6.54
CA ASN A 58 11.12 -6.64 -5.91
C ASN A 58 12.08 -5.51 -5.47
N GLY A 59 11.60 -4.28 -5.39
CA GLY A 59 12.38 -3.14 -4.89
C GLY A 59 13.34 -2.48 -5.89
N MET A 60 13.32 -2.89 -7.16
CA MET A 60 14.13 -2.24 -8.20
C MET A 60 13.46 -0.95 -8.66
N SER A 61 14.10 0.20 -8.45
CA SER A 61 13.61 1.50 -8.94
C SER A 61 13.87 1.66 -10.44
N ARG A 62 13.09 2.53 -11.10
CA ARG A 62 13.25 2.81 -12.53
C ARG A 62 14.57 3.47 -12.83
N HIS A 63 14.95 4.47 -12.03
CA HIS A 63 16.19 5.20 -12.22
C HIS A 63 17.40 4.27 -12.10
N GLN A 64 17.41 3.39 -11.09
CA GLN A 64 18.47 2.41 -10.93
C GLN A 64 18.55 1.46 -12.14
N LEU A 65 17.41 0.86 -12.53
CA LEU A 65 17.40 -0.10 -13.63
C LEU A 65 17.75 0.56 -14.97
N LEU A 66 17.20 1.74 -15.25
CA LEU A 66 17.44 2.49 -16.48
C LEU A 66 18.95 2.77 -16.67
N ARG A 67 19.63 3.28 -15.64
CA ARG A 67 21.09 3.48 -15.69
C ARG A 67 21.84 2.19 -16.01
N ILE A 68 21.43 1.06 -15.42
CA ILE A 68 22.06 -0.26 -15.68
C ILE A 68 21.85 -0.68 -17.13
N VAL A 69 20.63 -0.53 -17.67
CA VAL A 69 20.31 -1.03 -19.02
C VAL A 69 20.84 -0.11 -20.13
N GLU A 70 20.96 1.19 -19.88
CA GLU A 70 21.49 2.19 -20.83
C GLU A 70 23.00 2.02 -21.10
N GLU A 71 23.76 1.39 -20.20
CA GLU A 71 25.18 1.04 -20.45
C GLU A 71 25.38 0.12 -21.67
N TYR A 72 24.32 -0.56 -22.12
CA TYR A 72 24.39 -1.59 -23.16
C TYR A 72 23.78 -1.17 -24.50
N GLY A 73 23.10 -0.03 -24.59
CA GLY A 73 22.52 0.48 -25.83
C GLY A 73 21.40 1.48 -25.60
N LEU A 74 20.84 2.01 -26.69
CA LEU A 74 19.71 2.93 -26.64
C LEU A 74 18.45 2.20 -26.16
N VAL A 75 17.93 2.60 -25.00
CA VAL A 75 16.67 2.07 -24.45
C VAL A 75 15.50 2.85 -25.04
N GLU A 76 14.76 2.23 -25.97
CA GLU A 76 13.54 2.81 -26.53
C GLU A 76 12.40 2.82 -25.51
N THR A 77 12.30 1.77 -24.70
CA THR A 77 11.23 1.64 -23.73
C THR A 77 11.68 0.79 -22.55
N LEU A 78 11.41 1.29 -21.34
CA LEU A 78 11.53 0.52 -20.10
C LEU A 78 10.16 0.48 -19.42
N LEU A 79 9.65 -0.71 -19.17
CA LEU A 79 8.32 -0.97 -18.66
C LEU A 79 8.42 -1.73 -17.34
N MET A 80 7.98 -1.10 -16.26
CA MET A 80 7.98 -1.68 -14.92
C MET A 80 6.58 -1.67 -14.33
N SER A 81 5.92 -2.83 -14.35
CA SER A 81 4.55 -2.96 -13.85
C SER A 81 4.49 -2.86 -12.32
N PRO A 82 3.47 -2.20 -11.74
CA PRO A 82 3.29 -2.16 -10.30
C PRO A 82 3.25 -3.55 -9.68
N ASN A 83 3.89 -3.74 -8.53
CA ASN A 83 3.92 -4.99 -7.75
C ASN A 83 4.47 -6.23 -8.48
N LYS A 84 4.99 -6.10 -9.72
CA LYS A 84 5.60 -7.23 -10.43
C LYS A 84 7.09 -7.33 -10.11
N PRO A 85 7.62 -8.55 -9.89
CA PRO A 85 9.04 -8.76 -9.60
C PRO A 85 9.90 -8.81 -10.88
N TYR A 86 9.41 -8.28 -12.00
CA TYR A 86 10.11 -8.24 -13.28
C TYR A 86 9.75 -6.96 -14.03
N SER A 87 10.54 -6.65 -15.05
CA SER A 87 10.34 -5.53 -15.96
C SER A 87 10.64 -5.94 -17.39
N PHE A 88 10.30 -5.09 -18.35
CA PHE A 88 10.65 -5.26 -19.75
C PHE A 88 11.46 -4.09 -20.25
N VAL A 89 12.48 -4.36 -21.04
CA VAL A 89 13.26 -3.36 -21.75
C VAL A 89 13.23 -3.66 -23.24
N LYS A 90 13.04 -2.63 -24.06
CA LYS A 90 13.19 -2.68 -25.51
C LYS A 90 14.34 -1.76 -25.92
N TYR A 91 15.29 -2.32 -26.64
CA TYR A 91 16.43 -1.60 -27.20
C TYR A 91 16.19 -1.19 -28.65
N GLY A 92 16.97 -0.21 -29.13
CA GLY A 92 16.94 0.23 -30.53
C GLY A 92 17.30 -0.90 -31.52
N THR A 93 18.20 -1.80 -31.15
CA THR A 93 18.65 -2.92 -31.98
C THR A 93 18.67 -4.25 -31.24
N THR A 94 18.58 -5.35 -32.00
CA THR A 94 18.68 -6.72 -31.46
C THR A 94 20.08 -7.01 -30.90
N GLU A 95 21.11 -6.40 -31.49
CA GLU A 95 22.50 -6.51 -31.07
C GLU A 95 22.74 -5.88 -29.69
N GLU A 96 22.16 -4.71 -29.42
CA GLU A 96 22.19 -4.05 -28.11
C GLU A 96 21.48 -4.89 -27.05
N ALA A 97 20.28 -5.41 -27.37
CA ALA A 97 19.57 -6.32 -26.47
C ALA A 97 20.40 -7.58 -26.17
N LYS A 98 21.04 -8.17 -27.19
CA LYS A 98 21.93 -9.32 -26.99
C LYS A 98 23.13 -8.98 -26.10
N LYS A 99 23.75 -7.81 -26.30
CA LYS A 99 24.85 -7.33 -25.46
C LYS A 99 24.41 -7.18 -23.99
N ALA A 100 23.22 -6.62 -23.75
CA ALA A 100 22.65 -6.51 -22.42
C ALA A 100 22.37 -7.89 -21.81
N PHE A 101 21.79 -8.81 -22.56
CA PHE A 101 21.54 -10.20 -22.14
C PHE A 101 22.82 -10.90 -21.70
N ASP A 102 23.87 -10.86 -22.54
CA ASP A 102 25.13 -11.55 -22.27
C ASP A 102 25.87 -11.00 -21.04
N ALA A 103 25.70 -9.69 -20.76
CA ALA A 103 26.37 -9.02 -19.65
C ALA A 103 25.58 -9.05 -18.33
N LEU A 104 24.25 -8.96 -18.38
CA LEU A 104 23.40 -8.82 -17.19
C LEU A 104 22.81 -10.14 -16.71
N ASN A 105 22.69 -11.17 -17.55
CA ASN A 105 22.07 -12.42 -17.15
C ASN A 105 22.94 -13.15 -16.11
N GLY A 106 22.40 -13.32 -14.90
CA GLY A 106 23.10 -13.86 -13.74
C GLY A 106 23.94 -12.84 -12.96
N LYS A 107 23.90 -11.56 -13.31
CA LYS A 107 24.60 -10.48 -12.59
C LYS A 107 23.91 -10.18 -11.27
N GLU A 108 24.71 -10.04 -10.22
CA GLU A 108 24.24 -9.59 -8.91
C GLU A 108 24.23 -8.06 -8.86
N VAL A 109 23.14 -7.49 -8.36
CA VAL A 109 22.92 -6.05 -8.24
C VAL A 109 22.42 -5.76 -6.82
N THR A 110 23.05 -4.80 -6.16
CA THR A 110 22.61 -4.32 -4.85
C THR A 110 21.54 -3.24 -5.05
N LEU A 111 20.36 -3.42 -4.45
CA LEU A 111 19.28 -2.44 -4.48
C LEU A 111 19.67 -1.21 -3.65
N GLU A 112 19.64 -0.02 -4.25
CA GLU A 112 20.07 1.22 -3.59
C GLU A 112 19.24 1.53 -2.34
N ASP A 113 17.94 1.25 -2.40
CA ASP A 113 17.00 1.58 -1.35
C ASP A 113 16.96 0.55 -0.20
N PHE A 114 17.42 -0.68 -0.44
CA PHE A 114 17.27 -1.81 0.50
C PHE A 114 18.60 -2.41 0.97
N GLY A 115 19.71 -2.14 0.28
CA GLY A 115 21.00 -2.80 0.52
C GLY A 115 20.97 -4.32 0.25
N GLN A 116 19.87 -4.84 -0.26
CA GLN A 116 19.68 -6.25 -0.58
C GLN A 116 20.25 -6.56 -1.95
N ASN A 117 20.99 -7.65 -2.05
CA ASN A 117 21.47 -8.15 -3.33
C ASN A 117 20.40 -9.01 -4.03
N ILE A 118 20.17 -8.71 -5.31
CA ILE A 118 19.32 -9.47 -6.21
C ILE A 118 20.14 -9.97 -7.40
N ILE A 119 19.76 -11.09 -8.00
CA ILE A 119 20.39 -11.61 -9.21
C ILE A 119 19.41 -11.43 -10.36
N LEU A 120 19.85 -10.82 -11.45
CA LEU A 120 19.03 -10.58 -12.63
C LEU A 120 19.00 -11.83 -13.51
N TYR A 121 17.83 -12.18 -14.05
CA TYR A 121 17.70 -13.23 -15.06
C TYR A 121 16.94 -12.70 -16.27
N LEU A 122 17.63 -12.61 -17.41
CA LEU A 122 17.09 -11.99 -18.61
C LEU A 122 16.59 -13.05 -19.58
N ASN A 123 15.53 -12.77 -20.33
CA ASN A 123 15.05 -13.63 -21.42
C ASN A 123 14.52 -12.78 -22.57
N PHE A 124 14.69 -13.24 -23.81
CA PHE A 124 14.09 -12.59 -24.97
C PHE A 124 12.59 -12.85 -25.02
N VAL A 125 11.83 -11.87 -25.50
CA VAL A 125 10.38 -11.97 -25.69
C VAL A 125 9.99 -11.38 -27.05
N GLU A 126 8.97 -11.94 -27.69
CA GLU A 126 8.53 -11.53 -29.04
C GLU A 126 7.49 -10.40 -28.97
N LYS A 127 6.56 -10.51 -28.03
CA LYS A 127 5.50 -9.54 -27.77
C LYS A 127 5.41 -9.32 -26.30
N VAL A 128 5.04 -8.10 -25.95
CA VAL A 128 4.81 -7.74 -24.58
C VAL A 128 3.37 -7.29 -24.43
N PHE A 129 2.58 -8.10 -23.72
CA PHE A 129 1.14 -7.92 -23.59
C PHE A 129 0.80 -7.11 -22.34
N TRP A 130 -0.12 -6.16 -22.48
CA TRP A 130 -0.59 -5.32 -21.38
C TRP A 130 -2.09 -5.11 -21.47
N GLN A 131 -2.77 -5.28 -20.35
CA GLN A 131 -4.13 -4.79 -20.18
C GLN A 131 -4.05 -3.45 -19.45
N ASN A 132 -4.38 -2.37 -20.18
CA ASN A 132 -4.59 -1.05 -19.60
C ASN A 132 -5.95 -1.04 -18.91
N ALA A 133 -5.99 -1.25 -17.61
CA ALA A 133 -7.21 -1.04 -16.84
C ALA A 133 -6.91 -0.14 -15.64
N VAL A 134 -6.94 1.18 -15.87
CA VAL A 134 -7.11 2.14 -14.78
C VAL A 134 -8.10 3.21 -15.24
N PRO A 135 -9.14 3.51 -14.43
CA PRO A 135 -10.03 4.65 -14.71
C PRO A 135 -9.22 5.95 -14.73
N THR A 136 -9.42 6.76 -15.76
CA THR A 136 -8.70 8.03 -15.96
C THR A 136 -9.28 9.17 -15.10
N SER A 137 -10.43 8.95 -14.44
CA SER A 137 -11.14 9.96 -13.67
C SER A 137 -11.09 9.68 -12.16
N LEU A 138 -10.88 10.73 -11.37
CA LEU A 138 -11.07 10.68 -9.92
C LEU A 138 -12.51 10.26 -9.56
N PRO A 139 -12.72 9.63 -8.39
CA PRO A 139 -14.05 9.38 -7.84
C PRO A 139 -14.92 10.66 -7.88
N PRO A 140 -16.19 10.59 -8.29
CA PRO A 140 -17.06 11.77 -8.33
C PRO A 140 -17.15 12.47 -6.96
N GLY A 141 -16.95 13.79 -6.96
CA GLY A 141 -16.93 14.61 -5.74
C GLY A 141 -15.58 14.61 -4.99
N LEU A 142 -14.55 13.96 -5.53
CA LEU A 142 -13.18 14.04 -5.02
C LEU A 142 -12.44 15.20 -5.70
N MET A 143 -11.74 16.02 -4.91
CA MET A 143 -10.89 17.11 -5.39
C MET A 143 -9.58 17.12 -4.60
N VAL A 144 -8.48 17.51 -5.25
CA VAL A 144 -7.22 17.79 -4.56
C VAL A 144 -6.74 19.19 -4.93
N ILE A 145 -6.34 19.94 -3.91
CA ILE A 145 -5.77 21.28 -4.05
C ILE A 145 -4.32 21.21 -3.61
N GLU A 146 -3.43 21.47 -4.56
CA GLU A 146 -1.99 21.51 -4.32
C GLU A 146 -1.57 22.80 -3.62
N LYS A 147 -0.52 22.71 -2.79
CA LYS A 147 0.15 23.87 -2.18
C LYS A 147 -0.85 24.82 -1.51
N ILE A 148 -1.83 24.23 -0.80
CA ILE A 148 -2.90 24.99 -0.15
C ILE A 148 -2.37 25.84 1.01
N ILE A 149 -1.22 25.47 1.58
CA ILE A 149 -0.53 26.17 2.65
C ILE A 149 0.96 26.34 2.31
N SER A 150 1.60 27.31 2.94
CA SER A 150 3.05 27.53 2.81
C SER A 150 3.86 26.52 3.64
N PRO A 151 5.14 26.30 3.32
CA PRO A 151 6.03 25.46 4.13
C PRO A 151 6.14 25.94 5.60
N GLU A 152 6.06 27.25 5.84
CA GLU A 152 6.09 27.84 7.19
C GLU A 152 4.79 27.56 7.95
N GLU A 153 3.63 27.61 7.27
CA GLU A 153 2.35 27.19 7.84
C GLU A 153 2.36 25.70 8.19
N GLU A 154 2.86 24.86 7.27
CA GLU A 154 3.05 23.44 7.50
C GLU A 154 3.90 23.18 8.74
N LYS A 155 5.04 23.85 8.86
CA LYS A 155 5.94 23.71 10.01
C LYS A 155 5.23 24.03 11.32
N ARG A 156 4.53 25.17 11.39
CA ARG A 156 3.77 25.56 12.59
C ARG A 156 2.65 24.57 12.93
N MET A 157 1.96 24.03 11.92
CA MET A 157 0.94 23.01 12.14
C MET A 157 1.53 21.68 12.62
N LEU A 158 2.72 21.29 12.18
CA LEU A 158 3.39 20.09 12.68
C LEU A 158 3.89 20.28 14.12
N GLU A 159 4.49 21.43 14.42
CA GLU A 159 5.05 21.75 15.74
C GLU A 159 3.99 21.96 16.83
N CYS A 160 2.77 22.34 16.47
CA CYS A 160 1.69 22.54 17.45
C CYS A 160 1.12 21.23 18.02
N ILE A 161 1.41 20.09 17.37
CA ILE A 161 0.93 18.79 17.82
C ILE A 161 1.96 18.20 18.78
N ASP A 162 1.70 18.36 20.06
CA ASP A 162 2.44 17.66 21.10
C ASP A 162 2.08 16.16 21.12
N TRP A 163 3.09 15.31 20.94
CA TRP A 163 2.97 13.84 21.00
C TRP A 163 3.50 13.27 22.34
N MET A 164 4.06 14.09 23.24
CA MET A 164 4.74 13.64 24.46
C MET A 164 3.80 12.98 25.49
N GLY A 165 2.49 13.23 25.42
CA GLY A 165 1.50 12.60 26.30
C GLY A 165 1.12 11.16 25.95
N ASP A 166 1.62 10.60 24.84
CA ASP A 166 1.23 9.27 24.34
C ASP A 166 2.11 8.11 24.81
N GLU A 167 3.28 8.39 25.39
CA GLU A 167 4.26 7.34 25.78
C GLU A 167 3.91 6.62 27.11
N ASP A 168 3.09 7.23 27.98
CA ASP A 168 2.82 6.72 29.33
C ASP A 168 1.63 5.74 29.45
N THR A 169 0.85 5.51 28.39
CA THR A 169 -0.33 4.63 28.48
C THR A 169 -0.03 3.12 28.40
N GLN A 170 1.24 2.72 28.20
CA GLN A 170 1.62 1.30 28.26
C GLN A 170 1.98 0.79 29.67
N ASN A 171 2.28 1.68 30.63
CA ASN A 171 2.86 1.27 31.91
C ASN A 171 2.13 1.82 33.14
N GLY A 172 0.79 1.83 33.17
CA GLY A 172 0.01 1.94 34.43
C GLY A 172 0.48 3.00 35.44
N GLY A 173 1.07 4.10 34.98
CA GLY A 173 1.79 5.08 35.80
C GLY A 173 0.93 6.32 36.04
N GLN A 174 0.95 6.82 37.27
CA GLN A 174 0.17 7.98 37.69
C GLN A 174 0.52 9.24 36.87
N ASN A 175 -0.52 9.84 36.29
CA ASN A 175 -0.54 11.17 35.65
C ASN A 175 0.40 12.19 36.31
N HIS A 176 1.58 12.43 35.73
CA HIS A 176 2.35 13.64 36.02
C HIS A 176 1.90 14.76 35.08
N ARG A 177 1.17 15.71 35.65
CA ARG A 177 0.57 16.86 34.95
C ARG A 177 1.65 17.92 34.69
N ASN A 178 1.77 18.35 33.44
CA ASN A 178 2.52 19.57 33.09
C ASN A 178 1.63 20.80 33.40
N PRO A 179 2.06 21.79 34.21
CA PRO A 179 1.20 22.88 34.69
C PRO A 179 0.71 23.83 33.59
N ASP A 180 1.42 23.92 32.47
CA ASP A 180 1.15 24.94 31.44
C ASP A 180 0.10 24.49 30.40
N PHE A 181 -0.29 23.21 30.39
CA PHE A 181 -1.10 22.63 29.32
C PHE A 181 -1.94 21.43 29.83
N PRO A 182 -3.10 21.67 30.49
CA PRO A 182 -3.78 20.65 31.30
C PRO A 182 -4.83 19.75 30.60
N TYR A 183 -4.97 19.80 29.27
CA TYR A 183 -6.08 19.08 28.57
C TYR A 183 -5.63 18.35 27.30
N PHE A 184 -5.15 17.10 27.43
CA PHE A 184 -4.72 16.30 26.27
C PHE A 184 -5.19 14.84 26.36
N TYR A 185 -5.81 14.35 25.27
CA TYR A 185 -6.16 12.95 25.05
C TYR A 185 -5.51 12.48 23.73
N GLY A 186 -4.48 11.66 23.82
CA GLY A 186 -3.90 10.94 22.69
C GLY A 186 -4.02 9.42 22.90
N LYS A 187 -4.09 8.68 21.79
CA LYS A 187 -4.13 7.21 21.80
C LYS A 187 -3.21 6.68 20.70
N THR A 188 -2.27 5.82 21.08
CA THR A 188 -1.50 5.04 20.11
C THR A 188 -2.34 3.86 19.61
N LEU A 189 -2.73 3.87 18.33
CA LEU A 189 -3.33 2.71 17.68
C LEU A 189 -2.23 1.78 17.17
N LYS A 190 -2.53 0.47 17.03
CA LYS A 190 -1.57 -0.60 16.66
C LYS A 190 -0.60 -0.28 15.49
N HIS A 191 -0.96 0.65 14.60
CA HIS A 191 -0.21 0.95 13.38
C HIS A 191 -0.05 2.44 13.06
N ARG A 192 -0.40 3.39 13.95
CA ARG A 192 -0.21 4.85 13.73
C ARG A 192 -0.47 5.63 15.02
N ARG A 193 0.09 6.82 15.15
CA ARG A 193 -0.29 7.76 16.23
C ARG A 193 -1.53 8.53 15.82
N VAL A 194 -2.50 8.69 16.73
CA VAL A 194 -3.73 9.44 16.46
C VAL A 194 -4.10 10.35 17.62
N LYS A 195 -4.48 11.58 17.28
CA LYS A 195 -4.98 12.58 18.21
C LYS A 195 -6.30 13.19 17.70
N HIS A 196 -7.19 13.55 18.61
CA HIS A 196 -8.51 14.09 18.28
C HIS A 196 -8.74 15.43 18.95
N PHE A 197 -9.46 16.31 18.26
CA PHE A 197 -9.83 17.65 18.72
C PHE A 197 -11.30 17.90 18.38
N GLY A 198 -11.97 18.73 19.18
CA GLY A 198 -13.41 18.98 19.09
C GLY A 198 -14.27 17.82 19.62
N TYR A 199 -14.14 16.63 19.03
CA TYR A 199 -14.81 15.40 19.48
C TYR A 199 -13.85 14.21 19.39
N GLU A 200 -13.91 13.32 20.39
CA GLU A 200 -13.20 12.05 20.34
C GLU A 200 -13.92 11.10 19.36
N PHE A 201 -13.16 10.46 18.47
CA PHE A 201 -13.67 9.33 17.68
C PHE A 201 -13.53 8.03 18.46
N CYS A 202 -14.67 7.42 18.79
CA CYS A 202 -14.76 6.15 19.49
C CYS A 202 -14.58 5.00 18.49
N TYR A 203 -13.44 4.31 18.56
CA TYR A 203 -13.11 3.23 17.63
C TYR A 203 -13.91 1.94 17.85
N ASP A 204 -14.50 1.74 19.05
CA ASP A 204 -15.28 0.53 19.36
C ASP A 204 -16.60 0.48 18.55
N ASN A 205 -17.17 1.63 18.25
CA ASN A 205 -18.41 1.77 17.49
C ASN A 205 -18.25 2.62 16.21
N ASN A 206 -17.02 3.04 15.90
CA ASN A 206 -16.68 3.94 14.80
C ASN A 206 -17.57 5.20 14.75
N ASN A 207 -17.81 5.85 15.89
CA ASN A 207 -18.67 7.04 15.95
C ASN A 207 -18.08 8.12 16.86
N VAL A 208 -18.81 9.22 17.03
CA VAL A 208 -18.50 10.30 17.98
C VAL A 208 -19.62 10.40 19.01
N ASP A 209 -19.26 10.62 20.26
CA ASP A 209 -20.24 10.98 21.30
C ASP A 209 -20.63 12.45 21.14
N LYS A 210 -21.82 12.70 20.57
CA LYS A 210 -22.30 14.03 20.18
C LYS A 210 -22.57 14.94 21.38
N ASP A 211 -22.73 14.35 22.57
CA ASP A 211 -23.04 15.05 23.81
C ASP A 211 -21.77 15.33 24.65
N LYS A 212 -20.61 14.82 24.22
CA LYS A 212 -19.33 14.97 24.92
C LYS A 212 -18.24 15.57 24.01
N PRO A 213 -18.33 16.87 23.68
CA PRO A 213 -17.22 17.55 23.01
C PRO A 213 -15.98 17.56 23.91
N LEU A 214 -14.81 17.43 23.28
CA LEU A 214 -13.53 17.60 23.95
C LEU A 214 -13.32 19.08 24.33
N PRO A 215 -12.72 19.35 25.51
CA PRO A 215 -12.40 20.71 25.91
C PRO A 215 -11.42 21.36 24.93
N GLY A 216 -11.54 22.67 24.72
CA GLY A 216 -10.64 23.46 23.87
C GLY A 216 -10.99 23.47 22.37
N GLY A 217 -11.95 22.67 21.91
CA GLY A 217 -12.42 22.72 20.52
C GLY A 217 -11.34 22.31 19.51
N LEU A 218 -11.29 23.01 18.37
CA LEU A 218 -10.23 22.83 17.36
C LEU A 218 -9.04 23.76 17.68
N PRO A 219 -7.79 23.36 17.38
CA PRO A 219 -6.62 24.21 17.58
C PRO A 219 -6.71 25.52 16.76
N GLU A 220 -6.48 26.67 17.41
CA GLU A 220 -6.58 28.02 16.80
C GLU A 220 -5.69 28.18 15.56
N ILE A 221 -4.55 27.50 15.50
CA ILE A 221 -3.66 27.46 14.33
C ILE A 221 -4.37 27.00 13.04
N CYS A 222 -5.49 26.28 13.17
CA CYS A 222 -6.29 25.82 12.04
C CYS A 222 -7.30 26.87 11.55
N ASP A 223 -7.61 27.92 12.32
CA ASP A 223 -8.73 28.82 12.02
C ASP A 223 -8.54 29.56 10.69
N LEU A 224 -7.38 30.20 10.47
CA LEU A 224 -7.09 30.90 9.22
C LEU A 224 -7.15 29.97 8.00
N PHE A 225 -6.71 28.73 8.17
CA PHE A 225 -6.78 27.71 7.13
C PHE A 225 -8.24 27.30 6.82
N LEU A 226 -9.06 27.10 7.86
CA LEU A 226 -10.47 26.74 7.68
C LEU A 226 -11.28 27.90 7.09
N GLU A 227 -11.01 29.14 7.50
CA GLU A 227 -11.59 30.35 6.90
C GLU A 227 -11.23 30.47 5.42
N LYS A 228 -9.98 30.19 5.06
CA LYS A 228 -9.54 30.11 3.66
C LYS A 228 -10.32 29.04 2.90
N CYS A 229 -10.50 27.85 3.48
CA CYS A 229 -11.26 26.77 2.83
C CYS A 229 -12.74 27.13 2.60
N LEU A 230 -13.37 27.81 3.56
CA LEU A 230 -14.74 28.34 3.42
C LEU A 230 -14.83 29.40 2.33
N LYS A 231 -13.92 30.39 2.35
CA LYS A 231 -13.90 31.49 1.39
C LYS A 231 -13.69 31.01 -0.06
N GLN A 232 -12.89 29.96 -0.24
CA GLN A 232 -12.63 29.35 -1.55
C GLN A 232 -13.70 28.33 -1.97
N GLY A 233 -14.68 28.03 -1.09
CA GLY A 233 -15.77 27.10 -1.38
C GLY A 233 -15.37 25.63 -1.39
N TYR A 234 -14.23 25.26 -0.79
CA TYR A 234 -13.83 23.85 -0.64
C TYR A 234 -14.67 23.10 0.40
N ILE A 235 -15.27 23.85 1.33
CA ILE A 235 -16.23 23.40 2.32
C ILE A 235 -17.34 24.44 2.43
N LYS A 236 -18.58 24.01 2.69
CA LYS A 236 -19.72 24.90 2.96
C LYS A 236 -19.88 25.19 4.45
N HIS A 237 -19.46 24.26 5.31
CA HIS A 237 -19.63 24.36 6.75
C HIS A 237 -18.29 24.30 7.48
N LYS A 238 -18.11 25.13 8.52
CA LYS A 238 -16.90 25.10 9.35
C LYS A 238 -16.87 23.78 10.14
N PRO A 239 -15.83 22.93 9.96
CA PRO A 239 -15.64 21.70 10.72
C PRO A 239 -15.57 21.96 12.23
N ASP A 240 -16.03 20.99 13.01
CA ASP A 240 -15.99 21.02 14.48
C ASP A 240 -15.35 19.75 15.07
N GLN A 241 -14.81 18.88 14.22
CA GLN A 241 -14.01 17.72 14.61
C GLN A 241 -12.74 17.65 13.76
N LEU A 242 -11.59 17.37 14.41
CA LEU A 242 -10.31 17.15 13.75
C LEU A 242 -9.67 15.85 14.27
N THR A 243 -9.25 14.98 13.35
CA THR A 243 -8.37 13.85 13.65
C THR A 243 -7.00 14.08 13.02
N VAL A 244 -5.96 14.09 13.85
CA VAL A 244 -4.56 14.12 13.40
C VAL A 244 -4.04 12.69 13.38
N ASN A 245 -3.59 12.21 12.23
CA ASN A 245 -2.96 10.90 12.08
C ASN A 245 -1.50 11.08 11.67
N GLN A 246 -0.58 10.37 12.31
CA GLN A 246 0.81 10.31 11.89
C GLN A 246 1.24 8.88 11.57
N TYR A 247 1.86 8.74 10.41
CA TYR A 247 2.28 7.49 9.81
C TYR A 247 3.79 7.47 9.65
N GLU A 248 4.44 6.46 10.23
CA GLU A 248 5.83 6.13 9.94
C GLU A 248 5.94 5.25 8.68
N PRO A 249 7.13 5.19 8.02
CA PRO A 249 7.32 4.33 6.87
C PRO A 249 6.94 2.86 7.13
N GLY A 250 6.03 2.32 6.32
CA GLY A 250 5.48 0.97 6.50
C GLY A 250 4.12 0.93 7.20
N GLN A 251 3.70 2.02 7.84
CA GLN A 251 2.38 2.15 8.45
C GLN A 251 1.31 2.55 7.41
N GLY A 252 0.05 2.41 7.81
CA GLY A 252 -1.09 2.68 6.94
C GLY A 252 -2.42 2.69 7.70
N ILE A 253 -3.51 2.78 6.94
CA ILE A 253 -4.88 2.68 7.43
C ILE A 253 -5.67 1.75 6.49
N PRO A 254 -6.36 0.73 7.01
CA PRO A 254 -7.18 -0.16 6.18
C PRO A 254 -8.22 0.63 5.37
N PRO A 255 -8.63 0.10 4.19
CA PRO A 255 -9.74 0.68 3.44
C PRO A 255 -11.01 0.79 4.29
N HIS A 256 -11.58 1.98 4.36
CA HIS A 256 -12.80 2.26 5.12
C HIS A 256 -13.61 3.39 4.50
N ILE A 257 -14.85 3.54 4.94
CA ILE A 257 -15.71 4.70 4.71
C ILE A 257 -15.93 5.31 6.08
N ASP A 258 -15.74 6.61 6.21
CA ASP A 258 -16.05 7.29 7.46
C ASP A 258 -17.58 7.23 7.71
N THR A 259 -17.97 6.97 8.95
CA THR A 259 -19.36 6.73 9.36
C THR A 259 -20.32 7.84 8.93
N HIS A 260 -21.42 7.45 8.27
CA HIS A 260 -22.35 8.39 7.67
C HIS A 260 -23.18 9.13 8.74
N SER A 261 -23.54 8.45 9.83
CA SER A 261 -24.26 9.05 10.96
C SER A 261 -23.42 10.02 11.81
N ALA A 262 -22.09 9.90 11.74
CA ALA A 262 -21.15 10.64 12.58
C ALA A 262 -20.85 12.03 11.99
N PHE A 263 -20.69 12.11 10.67
CA PHE A 263 -20.19 13.32 10.01
C PHE A 263 -21.05 13.72 8.81
N GLU A 264 -21.02 15.01 8.49
CA GLU A 264 -21.65 15.57 7.29
C GLU A 264 -20.93 15.14 6.00
N ASP A 265 -21.40 15.65 4.86
CA ASP A 265 -20.90 15.29 3.53
C ASP A 265 -19.44 15.70 3.27
N GLU A 266 -19.04 16.88 3.73
CA GLU A 266 -17.76 17.47 3.35
C GLU A 266 -16.68 17.09 4.36
N ILE A 267 -15.73 16.25 3.93
CA ILE A 267 -14.54 15.92 4.71
C ILE A 267 -13.29 16.33 3.95
N ILE A 268 -12.44 17.09 4.63
CA ILE A 268 -11.18 17.57 4.07
C ILE A 268 -10.01 16.98 4.85
N SER A 269 -8.94 16.62 4.14
CA SER A 269 -7.73 16.08 4.74
C SER A 269 -6.50 16.79 4.20
N LEU A 270 -5.85 17.56 5.08
CA LEU A 270 -4.59 18.25 4.80
C LEU A 270 -3.41 17.28 5.00
N SER A 271 -2.51 17.19 4.02
CA SER A 271 -1.33 16.31 4.05
C SER A 271 -0.06 17.11 4.38
N LEU A 272 0.70 16.68 5.39
CA LEU A 272 1.87 17.37 5.93
C LEU A 272 3.07 16.42 6.10
N GLY A 273 4.28 16.98 6.09
CA GLY A 273 5.56 16.29 6.35
C GLY A 273 6.10 15.51 5.15
N ALA A 274 5.31 14.56 4.64
CA ALA A 274 5.68 13.73 3.50
C ALA A 274 4.46 13.39 2.62
N GLU A 275 4.73 13.06 1.37
CA GLU A 275 3.72 12.59 0.43
C GLU A 275 3.35 11.12 0.65
N ILE A 276 2.17 10.71 0.18
CA ILE A 276 1.73 9.32 0.27
C ILE A 276 0.71 8.97 -0.81
N VAL A 277 0.68 7.71 -1.20
CA VAL A 277 -0.43 7.18 -2.02
C VAL A 277 -1.58 6.73 -1.14
N MET A 278 -2.76 7.32 -1.38
CA MET A 278 -4.04 6.88 -0.84
C MET A 278 -4.81 6.10 -1.91
N ASP A 279 -5.28 4.91 -1.56
CA ASP A 279 -6.02 4.01 -2.44
C ASP A 279 -7.52 4.22 -2.23
N PHE A 280 -8.25 4.54 -3.30
CA PHE A 280 -9.71 4.60 -3.34
C PHE A 280 -10.27 3.37 -4.05
N LYS A 281 -11.28 2.73 -3.49
CA LYS A 281 -11.94 1.56 -4.11
C LYS A 281 -13.46 1.71 -4.09
N HIS A 282 -14.06 1.55 -5.26
CA HIS A 282 -15.49 1.50 -5.44
C HIS A 282 -16.00 0.06 -5.31
N PRO A 283 -17.23 -0.15 -4.80
CA PRO A 283 -17.81 -1.50 -4.65
C PRO A 283 -17.91 -2.32 -5.95
N ASP A 284 -17.93 -1.68 -7.12
CA ASP A 284 -17.94 -2.36 -8.43
C ASP A 284 -16.55 -2.85 -8.90
N GLY A 285 -15.52 -2.69 -8.07
CA GLY A 285 -14.16 -3.13 -8.36
C GLY A 285 -13.24 -2.04 -8.94
N ARG A 286 -13.75 -0.86 -9.32
CA ARG A 286 -12.90 0.27 -9.74
C ARG A 286 -11.97 0.67 -8.59
N THR A 287 -10.70 0.88 -8.92
CA THR A 287 -9.67 1.33 -7.96
C THR A 287 -8.95 2.54 -8.52
N VAL A 288 -8.68 3.54 -7.68
CA VAL A 288 -7.92 4.75 -8.01
C VAL A 288 -6.83 4.95 -6.96
N ALA A 289 -5.57 4.94 -7.38
CA ALA A 289 -4.44 5.29 -6.53
C ALA A 289 -4.14 6.79 -6.69
N LEU A 290 -4.28 7.55 -5.61
CA LEU A 290 -4.12 9.00 -5.60
C LEU A 290 -2.85 9.40 -4.86
N MET A 291 -1.96 10.13 -5.53
CA MET A 291 -0.81 10.74 -4.88
C MET A 291 -1.24 11.98 -4.09
N LEU A 292 -1.02 11.98 -2.78
CA LEU A 292 -1.23 13.13 -1.91
C LEU A 292 0.12 13.74 -1.56
N THR A 293 0.49 14.82 -2.23
CA THR A 293 1.74 15.53 -1.96
C THR A 293 1.66 16.32 -0.66
N ARG A 294 2.82 16.75 -0.16
CA ARG A 294 2.92 17.63 0.99
C ARG A 294 2.25 18.98 0.73
N CYS A 295 1.67 19.59 1.76
CA CYS A 295 0.90 20.83 1.70
C CYS A 295 -0.32 20.77 0.75
N SER A 296 -0.84 19.57 0.46
CA SER A 296 -2.06 19.39 -0.35
C SER A 296 -3.30 19.17 0.51
N LEU A 297 -4.45 19.63 0.02
CA LEU A 297 -5.76 19.41 0.61
C LEU A 297 -6.57 18.44 -0.24
N LEU A 298 -6.89 17.28 0.32
CA LEU A 298 -7.88 16.37 -0.23
C LEU A 298 -9.28 16.82 0.23
N VAL A 299 -10.23 16.90 -0.68
CA VAL A 299 -11.65 17.19 -0.41
C VAL A 299 -12.48 16.00 -0.89
N MET A 300 -13.23 15.39 0.02
CA MET A 300 -14.17 14.31 -0.25
C MET A 300 -15.58 14.82 0.00
N ALA A 301 -16.43 14.75 -1.02
CA ALA A 301 -17.86 15.01 -0.94
C ALA A 301 -18.64 14.07 -1.88
N GLY A 302 -19.93 13.90 -1.64
CA GLY A 302 -20.82 13.09 -2.47
C GLY A 302 -20.38 11.62 -2.54
N GLU A 303 -20.27 11.09 -3.76
CA GLU A 303 -19.95 9.68 -3.99
C GLU A 303 -18.59 9.29 -3.39
N SER A 304 -17.56 10.11 -3.60
CA SER A 304 -16.21 9.87 -3.08
C SER A 304 -16.15 9.73 -1.55
N ARG A 305 -17.07 10.39 -0.85
CA ARG A 305 -17.22 10.36 0.60
C ARG A 305 -18.05 9.17 1.08
N TYR A 306 -19.20 8.94 0.45
CA TYR A 306 -20.23 8.05 0.97
C TYR A 306 -20.19 6.63 0.40
N LEU A 307 -19.56 6.42 -0.76
CA LEU A 307 -19.60 5.12 -1.44
C LEU A 307 -18.21 4.52 -1.63
N TRP A 308 -17.23 5.35 -1.97
CA TRP A 308 -15.86 4.89 -2.14
C TRP A 308 -15.19 4.65 -0.80
N THR A 309 -14.52 3.51 -0.66
CA THR A 309 -13.60 3.27 0.45
C THR A 309 -12.28 3.99 0.16
N HIS A 310 -11.61 4.50 1.19
CA HIS A 310 -10.28 5.06 1.10
C HIS A 310 -9.36 4.43 2.14
N GLY A 311 -8.07 4.29 1.81
CA GLY A 311 -7.09 3.68 2.69
C GLY A 311 -5.66 4.01 2.29
N ILE A 312 -4.73 3.71 3.18
CA ILE A 312 -3.30 3.81 2.91
C ILE A 312 -2.73 2.42 3.14
N THR A 313 -2.36 1.74 2.05
CA THR A 313 -1.74 0.42 2.14
C THR A 313 -0.46 0.48 2.99
N PRO A 314 -0.26 -0.42 3.98
CA PRO A 314 0.99 -0.51 4.75
C PRO A 314 2.16 -0.94 3.85
N ARG A 315 2.99 0.01 3.44
CA ARG A 315 4.18 -0.20 2.61
C ARG A 315 5.23 0.86 2.89
N LYS A 316 6.49 0.57 2.59
CA LYS A 316 7.62 1.51 2.75
C LYS A 316 7.89 2.34 1.50
N TYR A 317 7.36 1.94 0.35
CA TYR A 317 7.55 2.58 -0.94
C TYR A 317 6.23 2.64 -1.69
N ASP A 318 6.01 3.75 -2.37
CA ASP A 318 4.93 3.93 -3.32
C ASP A 318 5.44 3.76 -4.76
N VAL A 319 4.57 3.27 -5.64
CA VAL A 319 4.83 3.23 -7.10
C VAL A 319 4.21 4.48 -7.70
N ILE A 320 5.03 5.33 -8.32
CA ILE A 320 4.62 6.67 -8.80
C ILE A 320 5.10 6.86 -10.24
N GLN A 321 4.59 7.85 -10.98
CA GLN A 321 5.22 8.21 -12.25
C GLN A 321 6.53 8.98 -12.02
N ALA A 322 7.56 8.68 -12.81
CA ALA A 322 8.86 9.34 -12.75
C ALA A 322 8.78 10.81 -13.18
N SER A 323 7.83 11.17 -14.03
CA SER A 323 7.48 12.56 -14.36
C SER A 323 6.83 13.33 -13.20
N GLU A 324 6.28 12.62 -12.21
CA GLU A 324 5.56 13.18 -11.07
C GLU A 324 6.44 13.33 -9.82
N LEU A 325 7.72 12.91 -9.87
CA LEU A 325 8.68 13.04 -8.76
C LEU A 325 8.72 14.49 -8.26
N GLY A 326 8.06 14.75 -7.12
CA GLY A 326 8.03 16.05 -6.46
C GLY A 326 7.29 17.18 -7.20
N GLN A 327 6.44 16.91 -8.19
CA GLN A 327 5.89 17.99 -9.03
C GLN A 327 4.38 18.09 -9.20
N LYS A 328 3.57 17.02 -9.08
CA LYS A 328 2.10 17.10 -9.26
C LYS A 328 1.32 16.10 -8.43
N VAL A 329 0.13 16.51 -7.98
CA VAL A 329 -0.92 15.62 -7.50
C VAL A 329 -1.70 15.10 -8.71
N GLY A 330 -1.84 13.78 -8.80
CA GLY A 330 -2.61 13.15 -9.86
C GLY A 330 -3.01 11.72 -9.49
N THR A 331 -3.96 11.19 -10.26
CA THR A 331 -4.15 9.74 -10.34
C THR A 331 -2.87 9.12 -10.87
N ILE A 332 -2.33 8.13 -10.18
CA ILE A 332 -1.20 7.35 -10.70
C ILE A 332 -1.73 6.52 -11.85
N THR A 333 -1.59 7.03 -13.07
CA THR A 333 -1.96 6.27 -14.26
C THR A 333 -0.89 5.21 -14.50
N ALA A 334 -1.32 3.99 -14.82
CA ALA A 334 -0.43 2.89 -15.13
C ALA A 334 0.18 3.02 -16.54
N ASP A 335 0.60 4.22 -16.96
CA ASP A 335 1.56 4.30 -18.06
C ASP A 335 2.89 3.75 -17.55
N VAL A 336 3.08 2.47 -17.83
CA VAL A 336 4.21 1.66 -17.38
C VAL A 336 5.54 2.21 -17.92
N GLY A 337 5.49 3.06 -18.96
CA GLY A 337 6.61 3.80 -19.51
C GLY A 337 7.22 4.84 -18.57
N GLY A 338 6.56 5.17 -17.46
CA GLY A 338 7.03 6.18 -16.51
C GLY A 338 7.23 5.73 -15.07
N LEU A 339 6.82 4.53 -14.64
CA LEU A 339 6.72 4.24 -13.19
C LEU A 339 8.05 4.03 -12.46
N THR A 340 8.19 4.52 -11.22
CA THR A 340 9.33 4.35 -10.32
C THR A 340 8.90 4.16 -8.85
N LEU A 341 9.84 3.82 -7.96
CA LEU A 341 9.61 3.74 -6.52
C LEU A 341 9.90 5.10 -5.86
N ASN A 342 9.04 5.48 -4.91
CA ASN A 342 9.26 6.59 -4.01
C ASN A 342 9.24 6.10 -2.56
N ARG A 343 10.28 6.39 -1.80
CA ARG A 343 10.37 5.96 -0.40
C ARG A 343 9.45 6.82 0.46
N ARG A 344 8.62 6.16 1.30
CA ARG A 344 7.80 6.87 2.27
C ARG A 344 8.66 7.42 3.40
N GLU A 345 8.29 8.62 3.85
CA GLU A 345 8.83 9.26 5.04
C GLU A 345 7.68 9.50 6.04
N THR A 346 8.00 10.07 7.21
CA THR A 346 6.99 10.34 8.24
C THR A 346 5.98 11.37 7.74
N ARG A 347 4.72 10.95 7.62
CA ARG A 347 3.61 11.79 7.16
C ARG A 347 2.64 12.05 8.29
N THR A 348 2.21 13.31 8.43
CA THR A 348 1.08 13.68 9.30
C THR A 348 -0.08 14.16 8.45
N SER A 349 -1.32 13.85 8.82
CA SER A 349 -2.51 14.38 8.16
C SER A 349 -3.51 14.91 9.15
N PHE A 350 -4.10 16.06 8.83
CA PHE A 350 -5.15 16.70 9.60
C PHE A 350 -6.46 16.51 8.84
N THR A 351 -7.34 15.67 9.37
CA THR A 351 -8.64 15.38 8.75
C THR A 351 -9.74 16.11 9.51
N PHE A 352 -10.38 17.07 8.85
CA PHE A 352 -11.42 17.92 9.42
C PHE A 352 -12.79 17.48 8.95
N ARG A 353 -13.74 17.43 9.88
CA ARG A 353 -15.12 16.99 9.65
C ARG A 353 -16.11 17.84 10.43
N LYS A 354 -17.33 17.94 9.91
CA LYS A 354 -18.47 18.49 10.65
C LYS A 354 -19.27 17.34 11.26
N VAL A 355 -19.46 17.33 12.58
CA VAL A 355 -20.29 16.33 13.25
C VAL A 355 -21.74 16.48 12.83
N ARG A 356 -22.32 15.38 12.35
CA ARG A 356 -23.69 15.31 11.90
C ARG A 356 -24.64 15.20 13.09
N ARG A 357 -25.72 15.99 13.11
CA ARG A 357 -26.72 15.97 14.19
C ARG A 357 -27.96 15.14 13.86
N SER A 358 -28.40 15.13 12.60
CA SER A 358 -29.53 14.33 12.12
C SER A 358 -29.10 12.95 11.60
N PRO A 359 -30.00 11.95 11.49
CA PRO A 359 -29.69 10.72 10.77
C PRO A 359 -29.32 11.00 9.30
N CYS A 360 -28.37 10.24 8.76
CA CYS A 360 -28.00 10.37 7.35
C CYS A 360 -29.07 9.76 6.43
N ASN A 361 -29.38 10.45 5.35
CA ASN A 361 -30.36 10.07 4.32
C ASN A 361 -29.76 10.13 2.89
N CYS A 362 -28.45 9.85 2.76
CA CYS A 362 -27.78 9.88 1.45
C CYS A 362 -28.34 8.84 0.47
N ILE A 363 -28.04 9.01 -0.82
CA ILE A 363 -28.50 8.10 -1.88
C ILE A 363 -27.78 6.73 -1.91
N TYR A 364 -26.99 6.41 -0.88
CA TYR A 364 -26.18 5.18 -0.78
C TYR A 364 -26.57 4.32 0.43
N PRO A 365 -27.81 3.79 0.48
CA PRO A 365 -28.30 3.03 1.63
C PRO A 365 -27.51 1.75 1.91
N SER A 366 -26.89 1.14 0.89
CA SER A 366 -26.10 -0.09 0.98
C SER A 366 -24.87 0.00 1.88
N VAL A 367 -24.40 1.22 2.17
CA VAL A 367 -23.23 1.49 3.02
C VAL A 367 -23.53 2.49 4.14
N CYS A 368 -24.73 3.09 4.16
CA CYS A 368 -25.15 4.06 5.18
C CYS A 368 -25.64 3.38 6.46
N ASP A 369 -24.92 3.56 7.57
CA ASP A 369 -25.28 3.01 8.87
C ASP A 369 -26.62 3.55 9.43
N SER A 370 -26.95 4.81 9.17
CA SER A 370 -28.25 5.41 9.56
C SER A 370 -29.44 4.75 8.86
N GLN A 371 -29.28 4.32 7.60
CA GLN A 371 -30.36 3.72 6.79
C GLN A 371 -30.40 2.20 6.92
N LYS A 372 -29.26 1.55 7.15
CA LYS A 372 -29.20 0.13 7.52
C LYS A 372 -29.97 -0.17 8.81
N GLY A 373 -29.97 0.76 9.76
CA GLY A 373 -30.79 0.66 10.98
C GLY A 373 -32.31 0.63 10.75
N GLN A 374 -32.80 1.05 9.57
CA GLN A 374 -34.22 0.97 9.20
C GLN A 374 -34.60 -0.35 8.51
N GLN A 375 -33.63 -1.08 7.96
CA GLN A 375 -33.82 -2.50 7.61
C GLN A 375 -33.73 -3.29 8.90
N ARG A 376 -34.89 -3.54 9.52
CA ARG A 376 -35.11 -4.37 10.73
C ARG A 376 -33.91 -5.29 11.00
N GLN A 377 -33.06 -4.91 11.96
CA GLN A 377 -32.38 -5.92 12.74
C GLN A 377 -33.48 -6.67 13.48
N VAL A 378 -33.95 -7.77 12.90
CA VAL A 378 -34.44 -8.87 13.70
C VAL A 378 -33.29 -9.12 14.67
N GLN A 379 -33.49 -8.84 15.96
CA GLN A 379 -32.49 -9.22 16.96
C GLN A 379 -32.14 -10.68 16.68
N PRO A 380 -30.85 -11.07 16.68
CA PRO A 380 -30.48 -12.44 16.42
C PRO A 380 -31.18 -13.33 17.45
N SER A 381 -32.27 -13.95 17.03
CA SER A 381 -32.92 -14.99 17.81
C SER A 381 -32.00 -16.20 17.73
N PHE A 382 -31.80 -16.88 18.86
CA PHE A 382 -31.12 -18.15 18.84
C PHE A 382 -31.83 -19.08 17.85
N PRO A 383 -31.10 -19.72 16.91
CA PRO A 383 -31.70 -20.63 15.95
C PRO A 383 -32.42 -21.74 16.71
N HIS A 384 -33.69 -21.97 16.40
CA HIS A 384 -34.51 -22.95 17.10
C HIS A 384 -34.37 -24.36 16.51
N ASN A 385 -33.68 -24.48 15.37
CA ASN A 385 -33.40 -25.75 14.69
C ASN A 385 -32.07 -25.68 13.91
N GLU A 386 -31.56 -26.85 13.50
CA GLU A 386 -30.29 -26.98 12.76
C GLU A 386 -30.30 -26.25 11.41
N MET A 387 -31.45 -26.18 10.74
CA MET A 387 -31.57 -25.51 9.44
C MET A 387 -31.40 -23.99 9.57
N GLU A 388 -31.96 -23.39 10.63
CA GLU A 388 -31.75 -21.99 10.97
C GLU A 388 -30.30 -21.72 11.40
N ALA A 389 -29.70 -22.62 12.20
CA ALA A 389 -28.32 -22.51 12.62
C ALA A 389 -27.35 -22.55 11.42
N SER A 390 -27.58 -23.48 10.49
CA SER A 390 -26.78 -23.60 9.26
C SER A 390 -26.93 -22.38 8.35
N LYS A 391 -28.14 -21.81 8.21
CA LYS A 391 -28.33 -20.55 7.47
C LYS A 391 -27.60 -19.38 8.12
N LEU A 392 -27.66 -19.28 9.45
CA LEU A 392 -26.98 -18.25 10.20
C LEU A 392 -25.44 -18.37 10.03
N GLU A 393 -24.91 -19.59 10.13
CA GLU A 393 -23.49 -19.87 9.89
C GLU A 393 -23.09 -19.55 8.44
N GLN A 394 -23.93 -19.92 7.47
CA GLN A 394 -23.69 -19.60 6.06
C GLN A 394 -23.59 -18.08 5.83
N GLU A 395 -24.45 -17.30 6.45
CA GLU A 395 -24.54 -15.86 6.24
C GLU A 395 -23.47 -15.08 7.02
N TYR A 396 -23.22 -15.43 8.28
CA TYR A 396 -22.35 -14.65 9.17
C TYR A 396 -20.94 -15.23 9.33
N VAL A 397 -20.72 -16.49 8.94
CA VAL A 397 -19.39 -17.11 8.96
C VAL A 397 -18.92 -17.34 7.52
N HIS A 398 -19.55 -18.24 6.76
CA HIS A 398 -19.03 -18.63 5.46
C HIS A 398 -18.94 -17.47 4.47
N LYS A 399 -20.02 -16.70 4.32
CA LYS A 399 -20.04 -15.57 3.38
C LYS A 399 -19.05 -14.47 3.77
N VAL A 400 -18.92 -14.17 5.06
CA VAL A 400 -17.93 -13.21 5.56
C VAL A 400 -16.51 -13.68 5.25
N TYR A 401 -16.20 -14.95 5.51
CA TYR A 401 -14.88 -15.51 5.21
C TYR A 401 -14.58 -15.52 3.71
N GLU A 402 -15.58 -15.83 2.87
CA GLU A 402 -15.45 -15.79 1.41
C GLU A 402 -15.19 -14.37 0.90
N GLU A 403 -15.94 -13.38 1.40
CA GLU A 403 -15.79 -11.96 1.04
C GLU A 403 -14.40 -11.42 1.40
N ILE A 404 -13.83 -11.82 2.55
CA ILE A 404 -12.50 -11.37 2.98
C ILE A 404 -11.35 -12.23 2.46
N ALA A 405 -11.62 -13.42 1.88
CA ALA A 405 -10.60 -14.41 1.52
C ALA A 405 -9.57 -13.85 0.53
N THR A 406 -10.02 -13.14 -0.52
CA THR A 406 -9.11 -12.58 -1.54
C THR A 406 -8.18 -11.51 -0.94
N HIS A 407 -8.70 -10.65 -0.06
CA HIS A 407 -7.92 -9.64 0.63
C HIS A 407 -6.96 -10.27 1.65
N PHE A 408 -7.41 -11.28 2.39
CA PHE A 408 -6.57 -12.01 3.35
C PHE A 408 -5.41 -12.73 2.66
N SER A 409 -5.68 -13.34 1.50
CA SER A 409 -4.68 -14.03 0.68
C SER A 409 -3.61 -13.10 0.13
N SER A 410 -3.99 -11.91 -0.36
CA SER A 410 -3.06 -10.95 -0.96
C SER A 410 -2.15 -10.23 0.06
N THR A 411 -2.64 -10.00 1.29
CA THR A 411 -1.93 -9.20 2.31
C THR A 411 -0.96 -10.00 3.19
N ARG A 412 -1.04 -11.34 3.22
CA ARG A 412 -0.28 -12.18 4.19
C ARG A 412 0.58 -13.26 3.53
N HIS A 413 1.37 -12.89 2.52
CA HIS A 413 2.26 -13.80 1.79
C HIS A 413 3.50 -14.26 2.60
N SER A 414 3.97 -13.48 3.58
CA SER A 414 5.16 -13.85 4.37
C SER A 414 4.84 -14.90 5.43
N PRO A 415 5.61 -16.01 5.51
CA PRO A 415 5.55 -16.96 6.61
C PRO A 415 5.98 -16.30 7.93
N TRP A 416 5.28 -16.61 9.02
CA TRP A 416 5.64 -16.09 10.34
C TRP A 416 6.92 -16.77 10.87
N PRO A 417 7.92 -16.02 11.37
CA PRO A 417 9.22 -16.58 11.74
C PRO A 417 9.15 -17.74 12.73
N ARG A 418 8.30 -17.65 13.77
CA ARG A 418 8.13 -18.71 14.78
C ARG A 418 7.54 -20.01 14.21
N ILE A 419 6.61 -19.89 13.26
CA ILE A 419 6.02 -21.07 12.58
C ILE A 419 7.07 -21.70 11.66
N VAL A 420 7.85 -20.88 10.96
CA VAL A 420 8.97 -21.37 10.12
C VAL A 420 10.01 -22.11 10.94
N GLU A 421 10.37 -21.57 12.11
CA GLU A 421 11.31 -22.20 13.03
C GLU A 421 10.79 -23.54 13.55
N PHE A 422 9.52 -23.58 13.97
CA PHE A 422 8.84 -24.82 14.36
C PHE A 422 8.85 -25.86 13.22
N LEU A 423 8.45 -25.49 12.00
CA LEU A 423 8.45 -26.42 10.87
C LEU A 423 9.87 -26.90 10.51
N ARG A 424 10.90 -26.10 10.75
CA ARG A 424 12.29 -26.51 10.51
C ARG A 424 12.86 -27.39 11.62
N SER A 425 12.34 -27.30 12.85
CA SER A 425 12.80 -28.15 13.96
C SER A 425 12.20 -29.55 13.94
N LEU A 426 11.13 -29.78 13.14
CA LEU A 426 10.51 -31.08 13.00
C LEU A 426 11.45 -32.11 12.35
N PRO A 427 11.48 -33.36 12.85
CA PRO A 427 12.27 -34.44 12.27
C PRO A 427 11.92 -34.73 10.81
N LYS A 428 12.90 -35.21 10.04
CA LYS A 428 12.69 -35.64 8.65
C LYS A 428 11.63 -36.75 8.58
N GLY A 429 10.72 -36.62 7.60
CA GLY A 429 9.61 -37.55 7.38
C GLY A 429 8.38 -37.28 8.23
N SER A 430 8.39 -36.24 9.08
CA SER A 430 7.19 -35.86 9.84
C SER A 430 6.05 -35.45 8.91
N ILE A 431 4.84 -35.83 9.28
CA ILE A 431 3.61 -35.45 8.58
C ILE A 431 3.02 -34.23 9.29
N VAL A 432 2.70 -33.20 8.54
CA VAL A 432 2.10 -31.96 9.06
C VAL A 432 0.83 -31.65 8.27
N ALA A 433 -0.31 -31.55 8.96
CA ALA A 433 -1.55 -31.08 8.36
C ALA A 433 -1.72 -29.57 8.64
N ASP A 434 -1.75 -28.75 7.59
CA ASP A 434 -1.95 -27.28 7.71
C ASP A 434 -3.43 -26.95 7.49
N ILE A 435 -4.23 -27.10 8.54
CA ILE A 435 -5.68 -26.91 8.48
C ILE A 435 -5.99 -25.41 8.43
N GLY A 436 -6.69 -24.97 7.37
CA GLY A 436 -6.94 -23.55 7.14
C GLY A 436 -5.73 -22.82 6.58
N CYS A 437 -4.85 -23.51 5.83
CA CYS A 437 -3.59 -22.98 5.28
C CYS A 437 -3.73 -21.74 4.36
N GLY A 438 -4.95 -21.37 3.98
CA GLY A 438 -5.23 -20.26 3.09
C GLY A 438 -4.47 -20.39 1.76
N ASN A 439 -3.52 -19.48 1.51
CA ASN A 439 -2.68 -19.50 0.31
C ASN A 439 -1.52 -20.50 0.34
N GLY A 440 -1.42 -21.32 1.39
CA GLY A 440 -0.39 -22.36 1.51
C GLY A 440 1.02 -21.81 1.72
N LYS A 441 1.18 -20.60 2.28
CA LYS A 441 2.50 -19.96 2.46
C LYS A 441 3.52 -20.77 3.29
N TYR A 442 3.06 -21.71 4.10
CA TYR A 442 3.92 -22.59 4.89
C TYR A 442 4.32 -23.87 4.13
N LEU A 443 3.66 -24.18 3.02
CA LEU A 443 3.97 -25.33 2.19
C LEU A 443 5.37 -25.18 1.57
N GLY A 444 6.21 -26.20 1.77
CA GLY A 444 7.57 -26.24 1.24
C GLY A 444 8.60 -25.40 2.00
N VAL A 445 8.23 -24.85 3.18
CA VAL A 445 9.18 -24.21 4.11
C VAL A 445 10.28 -25.18 4.55
N ASN A 446 9.91 -26.45 4.78
CA ASN A 446 10.83 -27.55 5.04
C ASN A 446 10.51 -28.70 4.06
N LYS A 447 11.45 -29.04 3.19
CA LYS A 447 11.29 -30.07 2.14
C LYS A 447 11.38 -31.50 2.68
N ASP A 448 11.85 -31.65 3.92
CA ASP A 448 11.98 -32.93 4.58
C ASP A 448 10.68 -33.35 5.29
N LEU A 449 9.64 -32.49 5.28
CA LEU A 449 8.31 -32.79 5.81
C LEU A 449 7.35 -33.23 4.71
N TYR A 450 6.40 -34.08 5.07
CA TYR A 450 5.23 -34.38 4.26
C TYR A 450 4.06 -33.50 4.73
N MET A 451 3.83 -32.39 4.03
CA MET A 451 2.77 -31.45 4.38
C MET A 451 1.49 -31.74 3.59
N VAL A 452 0.35 -31.77 4.30
CA VAL A 452 -1.00 -32.03 3.77
C VAL A 452 -1.88 -30.80 3.98
#